data_AF-X1GHW3-F1
#
_entry.id   AF-X1GHW3-F1
#
_cell.length_a   1.000
_cell.length_b   1.000
_cell.length_c   1.000
_cell.angle_alpha   90.00
_cell.angle_beta   90.00
_cell.angle_gamma   90.00
#
_symmetry.space_group_name_H-M   'P 1'
#
loop_
_entity.id
_entity.type
_entity.pdbx_description
1 polymer ?
#
loop_
_entity_poly.entity_id
_entity_poly.type
_entity_poly.pdbx_seq_one_letter_code
_entity_poly.pdbx_strand_id
1 'polypeptide(L)' 'MENIRRIEDLKDIHRGERCFVIATGPSLLKTDFSLIKDEILFGVNTFYRGFDEFGINKCDYYAVSDVIVLSGIYKDVLN' A
#
# COMPACT_ATOMS: atom_id res chain seq x y z
N MET A 1 7.11 8.23 -21.49
CA MET A 1 8.53 7.85 -21.23
C MET A 1 8.89 7.99 -19.75
N GLU A 2 8.54 9.08 -19.08
CA GLU A 2 8.85 9.28 -17.65
C GLU A 2 8.30 8.19 -16.72
N ASN A 3 7.03 7.80 -16.87
CA ASN A 3 6.44 6.71 -16.07
C ASN A 3 7.15 5.37 -16.26
N ILE A 4 7.64 5.08 -17.46
CA ILE A 4 8.37 3.83 -17.74
C ILE A 4 9.69 3.84 -16.95
N ARG A 5 10.46 4.94 -17.03
CA ARG A 5 11.70 5.09 -16.26
C ARG A 5 11.47 4.97 -14.76
N ARG A 6 10.45 5.67 -14.24
CA ARG A 6 10.10 5.61 -12.81
C ARG A 6 9.74 4.20 -12.35
N ILE A 7 9.13 3.37 -13.21
CA ILE A 7 8.84 1.96 -12.90
C ILE A 7 10.11 1.12 -12.98
N GLU A 8 10.96 1.35 -13.99
CA GLU A 8 12.25 0.66 -14.14
C GLU A 8 13.17 0.90 -12.93
N ASP A 9 13.17 2.12 -12.38
CA ASP A 9 13.95 2.50 -11.20
C ASP A 9 13.51 1.75 -9.93
N LEU A 10 12.30 1.20 -9.90
CA LEU A 10 11.80 0.39 -8.77
C LEU A 10 12.21 -1.08 -8.86
N LYS A 11 12.84 -1.52 -9.96
CA LYS A 11 13.21 -2.91 -10.14
C LYS A 11 14.28 -3.34 -9.12
N ASP A 12 14.01 -4.44 -8.42
CA ASP A 12 14.92 -5.10 -7.47
C ASP A 12 15.37 -4.23 -6.26
N ILE A 13 14.76 -3.07 -6.02
CA ILE A 13 15.12 -2.20 -4.89
C ILE A 13 14.91 -2.85 -3.52
N HIS A 14 14.03 -3.85 -3.46
CA HIS A 14 13.73 -4.64 -2.26
C HIS A 14 14.15 -6.12 -2.37
N ARG A 15 15.11 -6.44 -3.23
CA ARG A 15 15.47 -7.83 -3.51
C ARG A 15 16.04 -8.51 -2.26
N GLY A 16 15.35 -9.55 -1.80
CA GLY A 16 15.73 -10.32 -0.61
C GLY A 16 15.18 -9.77 0.70
N GLU A 17 14.47 -8.64 0.66
CA GLU A 17 13.75 -8.09 1.80
C GLU A 17 12.36 -8.73 1.92
N ARG A 18 11.82 -8.75 3.14
CA ARG A 18 10.45 -9.20 3.39
C ARG A 18 9.49 -8.02 3.20
N CYS A 19 8.36 -8.28 2.56
CA CYS A 19 7.31 -7.30 2.40
C CYS A 19 5.93 -7.95 2.54
N PHE A 20 4.92 -7.12 2.81
CA PHE A 20 3.54 -7.54 2.97
C PHE A 20 2.65 -6.77 2.00
N VAL A 21 1.78 -7.50 1.30
CA VAL A 21 0.72 -6.91 0.48
C VAL A 21 -0.59 -6.98 1.25
N ILE A 22 -1.19 -5.82 1.51
CA ILE A 22 -2.41 -5.72 2.30
C ILE A 22 -3.58 -5.36 1.38
N ALA A 23 -4.48 -6.33 1.23
CA ALA A 23 -5.72 -6.21 0.47
C ALA A 23 -6.81 -5.47 1.27
N THR A 24 -8.08 -5.68 0.93
CA THR A 24 -9.22 -5.01 1.56
C THR A 24 -10.25 -6.00 2.11
N GLY A 25 -9.84 -7.25 2.35
CA GLY A 25 -10.75 -8.31 2.81
C GLY A 25 -11.17 -8.14 4.28
N PRO A 26 -12.35 -8.63 4.67
CA PRO A 26 -12.84 -8.50 6.06
C PRO A 26 -12.00 -9.30 7.08
N SER A 27 -11.12 -10.20 6.64
CA SER A 27 -10.17 -10.92 7.49
C SER A 27 -9.20 -9.98 8.23
N LEU A 28 -8.98 -8.78 7.70
CA LEU A 28 -8.12 -7.77 8.30
C LEU A 28 -8.62 -7.33 9.68
N LEU A 29 -9.93 -7.35 9.91
CA LEU A 29 -10.54 -7.01 11.21
C LEU A 29 -10.09 -7.95 12.36
N LYS A 30 -9.51 -9.10 12.02
CA LYS A 30 -9.00 -10.09 12.98
C LYS A 30 -7.47 -10.25 12.91
N THR A 31 -6.80 -9.39 12.15
CA THR A 31 -5.36 -9.45 11.93
C THR A 31 -4.66 -8.52 12.92
N ASP A 32 -3.60 -9.01 13.57
CA ASP A 32 -2.74 -8.18 14.40
C ASP A 32 -1.66 -7.52 13.54
N PHE A 33 -1.85 -6.23 13.25
CA PHE A 33 -0.94 -5.44 12.42
C PHE A 33 0.32 -4.98 13.16
N SER A 34 0.38 -5.12 14.49
CA SER A 34 1.56 -4.75 15.27
C SER A 34 2.80 -5.58 14.89
N LEU A 35 2.57 -6.78 14.31
CA LEU A 35 3.60 -7.71 13.86
C LEU A 35 4.31 -7.26 12.57
N ILE A 36 3.73 -6.33 11.82
CA ILE A 36 4.25 -5.88 10.52
C ILE A 36 4.48 -4.37 10.44
N LYS A 37 4.39 -3.65 11.56
CA LYS A 37 4.51 -2.18 11.62
C LYS A 37 5.86 -1.63 11.13
N ASP A 38 6.91 -2.44 11.18
CA ASP A 38 8.28 -2.08 10.80
C ASP A 38 8.71 -2.77 9.48
N GLU A 39 7.75 -3.35 8.74
CA GLU A 39 7.99 -4.06 7.48
C GLU A 39 7.63 -3.19 6.28
N ILE A 40 8.10 -3.56 5.10
CA ILE A 40 7.72 -2.90 3.85
C ILE A 40 6.27 -3.27 3.52
N LEU A 41 5.39 -2.26 3.41
CA LEU A 41 3.96 -2.46 3.18
C LEU A 41 3.52 -1.97 1.80
N PHE A 42 2.81 -2.84 1.09
CA PHE A 42 2.11 -2.53 -0.14
C PHE A 42 0.60 -2.51 0.15
N GLY A 43 0.00 -1.32 0.16
CA GLY A 43 -1.44 -1.16 0.25
C GLY A 43 -2.09 -1.27 -1.13
N VAL A 44 -3.32 -1.77 -1.20
CA VAL A 44 -4.08 -1.78 -2.46
C VAL A 44 -5.47 -1.18 -2.34
N ASN A 45 -5.93 -0.57 -3.43
CA ASN A 45 -7.28 -0.06 -3.64
C ASN A 45 -7.81 0.85 -2.52
N THR A 46 -8.68 0.36 -1.64
CA THR A 46 -9.37 1.14 -0.60
C THR A 46 -8.85 0.87 0.80
N PHE A 47 -7.71 0.19 0.93
CA PHE A 47 -7.10 -0.15 2.23
C PHE A 47 -6.80 1.07 3.10
N TYR A 48 -6.49 2.23 2.48
CA TYR A 48 -6.17 3.47 3.19
C TYR A 48 -7.27 3.93 4.16
N ARG A 49 -8.52 3.52 3.92
CA ARG A 49 -9.67 3.83 4.78
C ARG A 49 -9.60 3.18 6.16
N GLY A 50 -8.80 2.13 6.32
CA GLY A 50 -8.62 1.40 7.57
C GLY A 50 -7.36 1.77 8.35
N PHE A 51 -6.59 2.78 7.91
CA PHE A 51 -5.32 3.16 8.54
C PHE A 51 -5.45 3.43 10.04
N ASP A 52 -6.41 4.28 10.42
CA ASP A 52 -6.67 4.59 11.83
C ASP A 52 -7.12 3.36 12.64
N GLU A 53 -7.98 2.51 12.06
CA GLU A 53 -8.49 1.30 12.70
C GLU A 53 -7.39 0.25 12.92
N PHE A 54 -6.47 0.13 11.97
CA PHE A 54 -5.40 -0.86 11.98
C PHE A 54 -4.09 -0.35 12.61
N GLY A 55 -4.05 0.92 13.04
CA GLY A 55 -2.85 1.54 13.60
C GLY A 55 -1.70 1.64 12.59
N ILE A 56 -2.03 1.72 11.30
CA ILE A 56 -1.07 1.86 10.21
C ILE A 56 -1.11 3.31 9.73
N ASN A 57 0.02 4.00 9.81
CA ASN A 57 0.08 5.40 9.40
C ASN A 57 0.29 5.58 7.90
N LYS A 58 0.98 4.65 7.24
CA LYS A 58 1.27 4.69 5.79
C LYS A 58 1.66 3.33 5.24
N CYS A 59 1.57 3.19 3.92
CA CYS A 59 2.23 2.13 3.16
C CYS A 59 3.41 2.72 2.36
N ASP A 60 4.46 1.95 2.15
CA ASP A 60 5.61 2.37 1.32
C ASP A 60 5.22 2.45 -0.17
N TYR A 61 4.31 1.57 -0.57
CA TYR A 61 3.79 1.50 -1.92
C TYR A 61 2.27 1.35 -1.91
N TYR A 62 1.65 1.86 -2.98
CA TYR A 62 0.22 1.74 -3.18
C TYR A 62 -0.11 1.38 -4.62
N ALA A 63 -0.97 0.38 -4.82
CA ALA A 63 -1.45 -0.01 -6.15
C ALA A 63 -2.97 0.11 -6.23
N VAL A 64 -3.45 0.76 -7.28
CA VAL A 64 -4.89 0.95 -7.56
C VAL A 64 -5.15 0.51 -8.99
N SER A 65 -6.09 -0.41 -9.19
CA SER A 65 -6.40 -0.91 -10.54
C SER A 65 -7.38 -0.02 -11.30
N ASP A 66 -8.19 0.77 -10.60
CA ASP A 66 -9.25 1.59 -11.19
C ASP A 66 -8.89 3.09 -11.14
N VAL A 67 -8.88 3.72 -12.33
CA VAL A 67 -8.50 5.13 -12.52
C VAL A 67 -9.54 6.08 -11.90
N ILE A 68 -10.81 5.68 -11.87
CA ILE A 68 -11.90 6.43 -11.24
C ILE A 68 -11.69 6.43 -9.74
N VAL A 69 -11.39 5.26 -9.16
CA VAL A 69 -11.04 5.16 -7.74
C VAL A 69 -9.81 6.01 -7.44
N LEU A 70 -8.73 5.88 -8.22
CA LEU A 70 -7.51 6.66 -8.04
C LEU A 70 -7.79 8.18 -8.02
N SER A 71 -8.62 8.68 -8.93
CA SER A 71 -8.94 10.11 -9.00
C SER A 71 -9.67 10.62 -7.74
N GLY A 72 -10.48 9.78 -7.10
CA GLY A 72 -11.19 10.12 -5.87
C GLY A 72 -10.34 10.04 -4.60
N ILE A 73 -9.30 9.21 -4.59
CA ILE A 73 -8.55 8.86 -3.37
C ILE A 73 -7.12 9.38 -3.34
N TYR A 74 -6.64 9.97 -4.45
CA TYR A 74 -5.24 10.39 -4.62
C TYR A 74 -4.71 11.23 -3.45
N LYS A 75 -5.52 12.14 -2.92
CA LYS A 75 -5.13 13.00 -1.80
C LYS A 75 -5.06 12.23 -0.47
N ASP A 76 -5.91 11.25 -0.27
CA ASP A 76 -5.98 10.49 0.98
C ASP A 76 -4.86 9.45 1.07
N VAL A 77 -4.35 8.97 -0.08
CA VAL A 77 -3.25 8.00 -0.14
C VAL A 77 -1.87 8.68 -0.03
N LEU A 78 -1.75 9.95 -0.44
CA LEU A 78 -0.46 10.66 -0.52
C LEU A 78 -0.19 11.65 0.62
N ASN A 79 -1.12 11.82 1.55
CA ASN A 79 -0.93 12.57 2.79
C ASN A 79 -0.31 11.67 3.86
#